data_AF-A0A498G1B0-F1
#
_entry.id   AF-A0A498G1B0-F1
#
_cell.length_a   1.000
_cell.length_b   1.000
_cell.length_c   1.000
_cell.angle_alpha   90.00
_cell.angle_beta   90.00
_cell.angle_gamma   90.00
#
_symmetry.space_group_name_H-M   'P 1'
#
loop_
_entity.id
_entity.type
_entity.pdbx_description
1 polymer ?
#
loop_
_entity_poly.entity_id
_entity_poly.type
_entity_poly.pdbx_seq_one_letter_code
_entity_poly.pdbx_strand_id
1 'polypeptide(L)'
;EYRLWRKEDGDLCPLTVKAQMSTLRVFLKWAASIEAVPSDLYDKIMIPRVAPEERQRDETLDADTAEEILEYLTKYHYGSEKHVVMALLWETGMRIGGVHSLDLDDVNLEERYLRLEHRPHQGTNLKNGEAGERLVAITPELTQLLED
;
A
#
# COMPACT_ATOMS: atom_id res chain seq x y z
N GLU A 1 29.96 13.41 -2.57
CA GLU A 1 30.44 12.17 -1.93
C GLU A 1 29.30 11.30 -1.40
N TYR A 2 28.46 11.79 -0.48
CA TYR A 2 27.34 11.01 0.11
C TYR A 2 26.47 10.24 -0.90
N ARG A 3 26.02 10.87 -1.99
CA ARG A 3 25.20 10.19 -3.02
C ARG A 3 25.91 9.03 -3.73
N LEU A 4 27.20 9.18 -4.01
CA LEU A 4 28.01 8.14 -4.68
C LEU A 4 28.21 6.97 -3.74
N TRP A 5 28.65 7.26 -2.51
CA TRP A 5 28.73 6.28 -1.44
C TRP A 5 27.41 5.52 -1.26
N ARG A 6 26.26 6.22 -1.19
CA ARG A 6 24.96 5.57 -1.01
C ARG A 6 24.47 4.74 -2.21
N LYS A 7 25.01 5.00 -3.40
CA LYS A 7 24.75 4.17 -4.59
C LYS A 7 25.63 2.92 -4.60
N GLU A 8 26.85 3.03 -4.10
CA GLU A 8 27.84 1.95 -4.05
C GLU A 8 27.66 1.04 -2.81
N ASP A 9 27.09 1.58 -1.74
CA ASP A 9 26.85 0.90 -0.46
C ASP A 9 25.44 0.30 -0.38
N GLY A 10 25.37 -0.99 -0.03
CA GLY A 10 24.12 -1.67 0.34
C GLY A 10 23.25 -2.20 -0.80
N ASP A 11 23.78 -2.30 -2.03
CA ASP A 11 23.07 -2.85 -3.21
C ASP A 11 21.64 -2.31 -3.35
N LEU A 12 21.50 -0.99 -3.17
CA LEU A 12 20.19 -0.35 -3.12
C LEU A 12 19.63 -0.19 -4.54
N CYS A 13 18.35 -0.57 -4.71
CA CYS A 13 17.67 -0.29 -5.98
C CYS A 13 17.57 1.24 -6.22
N PRO A 14 17.54 1.68 -7.49
CA PRO A 14 17.52 3.11 -7.85
C PRO A 14 16.38 3.91 -7.19
N LEU A 15 15.21 3.28 -7.00
CA LEU A 15 14.07 3.89 -6.33
C LEU A 15 14.35 4.19 -4.85
N THR A 16 15.04 3.29 -4.15
CA THR A 16 15.44 3.48 -2.75
C THR A 16 16.41 4.64 -2.61
N VAL A 17 17.41 4.73 -3.50
CA VAL A 17 18.36 5.87 -3.52
C VAL A 17 17.60 7.17 -3.78
N LYS A 18 16.67 7.20 -4.74
CA LYS A 18 15.82 8.38 -4.99
C LYS A 18 15.02 8.79 -3.76
N ALA A 19 14.38 7.84 -3.08
CA ALA A 19 13.60 8.11 -1.87
C ALA A 19 14.48 8.71 -0.77
N GLN A 20 15.62 8.09 -0.45
CA GLN A 20 16.55 8.56 0.58
C GLN A 20 17.09 9.97 0.28
N MET A 21 17.51 10.23 -0.96
CA MET A 21 17.97 11.55 -1.38
C MET A 21 16.87 12.62 -1.30
N SER A 22 15.62 12.22 -1.58
CA SER A 22 14.46 13.12 -1.45
C SER A 22 14.17 13.45 0.02
N THR A 23 14.18 12.44 0.89
CA THR A 23 14.03 12.62 2.35
C THR A 23 15.12 13.54 2.90
N LEU A 24 16.39 13.33 2.53
CA LEU A 24 17.50 14.18 2.95
C LEU A 24 17.29 15.63 2.50
N ARG A 25 16.87 15.86 1.24
CA ARG A 25 16.59 17.20 0.74
C ARG A 25 15.49 17.88 1.56
N VAL A 26 14.39 17.18 1.85
CA VAL A 26 13.28 17.72 2.66
C VAL A 26 13.73 18.04 4.08
N PHE A 27 14.53 17.16 4.69
CA PHE A 27 15.11 17.40 6.02
C PHE A 27 15.99 18.65 6.05
N LEU A 28 16.89 18.81 5.07
CA LEU A 28 17.76 19.99 4.98
C LEU A 28 16.97 21.27 4.70
N LYS A 29 15.86 21.18 3.95
CA LYS A 29 14.95 22.29 3.75
C LYS A 29 14.29 22.72 5.06
N TRP A 30 13.88 21.77 5.90
CA TRP A 30 13.40 22.06 7.25
C TRP A 30 14.50 22.66 8.14
N ALA A 31 15.71 22.08 8.15
CA ALA A 31 16.83 22.61 8.93
C ALA A 31 17.20 24.05 8.53
N ALA A 32 17.15 24.37 7.23
CA ALA A 32 17.33 25.72 6.72
C ALA A 32 16.24 26.69 7.21
N SER A 33 14.99 26.23 7.33
CA SER A 33 13.86 27.05 7.81
C SER A 33 13.97 27.45 9.28
N ILE A 34 14.78 26.73 10.06
CA ILE A 34 15.10 27.03 11.47
C ILE A 34 16.52 27.57 11.64
N GLU A 35 17.16 27.98 10.54
CA GLU A 35 18.53 28.55 10.50
C GLU A 35 19.64 27.62 11.04
N ALA A 36 19.39 26.31 11.14
CA ALA A 36 20.37 25.34 11.61
C ALA A 36 21.46 25.02 10.56
N VAL A 37 21.19 25.31 9.29
CA VAL A 37 22.11 25.16 8.15
C VAL A 37 21.93 26.32 7.17
N PRO A 38 22.89 26.57 6.25
CA PRO A 38 22.73 27.56 5.19
C PRO A 38 21.45 27.36 4.37
N SER A 39 20.79 28.47 4.02
CA SER A 39 19.47 28.47 3.37
C SER A 39 19.45 27.84 1.98
N ASP A 40 20.60 27.67 1.32
CA ASP A 40 20.76 27.11 -0.02
C ASP A 40 21.25 25.66 -0.02
N LEU A 41 21.48 25.05 1.16
CA LEU A 41 22.16 23.76 1.25
C LEU A 41 21.34 22.63 0.60
N TYR A 42 20.01 22.67 0.72
CA TYR A 42 19.14 21.63 0.15
C TYR A 42 19.14 21.64 -1.40
N ASP A 43 19.46 22.76 -2.04
CA ASP A 43 19.53 22.86 -3.51
C ASP A 43 20.71 22.07 -4.07
N LYS A 44 21.76 21.89 -3.28
CA LYS A 44 22.96 21.13 -3.65
C LYS A 44 22.72 19.61 -3.64
N ILE A 45 21.58 19.15 -3.14
CA ILE A 45 21.22 17.73 -3.09
C ILE A 45 20.71 17.26 -4.45
N MET A 46 21.50 16.45 -5.16
CA MET A 46 21.12 15.91 -6.46
C MET A 46 20.30 14.62 -6.33
N ILE A 47 19.01 14.67 -6.64
CA ILE A 47 18.10 13.51 -6.64
C ILE A 47 18.24 12.76 -7.97
N PRO A 48 18.51 11.44 -7.96
CA PRO A 48 18.57 10.66 -9.20
C PRO A 48 17.19 10.58 -9.87
N ARG A 49 17.19 10.56 -11.20
CA ARG A 49 15.99 10.21 -11.97
C ARG A 49 15.88 8.70 -12.02
N VAL A 50 14.67 8.20 -11.84
CA VAL A 50 14.32 6.77 -11.91
C VAL A 50 13.27 6.64 -13.00
N ALA A 51 13.55 5.77 -13.97
CA ALA A 51 12.65 5.53 -15.09
C ALA A 51 11.32 4.96 -14.58
N PRO A 52 10.17 5.21 -15.25
CA PRO A 52 8.87 4.69 -14.80
C PRO A 52 8.86 3.18 -14.51
N GLU A 53 9.55 2.41 -15.33
CA GLU A 53 9.65 0.95 -15.27
C GLU A 53 10.39 0.50 -14.00
N GLU A 54 11.37 1.27 -13.54
CA GLU A 54 12.14 1.00 -12.31
C GLU A 54 11.41 1.45 -11.03
N ARG A 55 10.19 2.00 -11.13
CA ARG A 55 9.42 2.50 -9.97
C ARG A 55 8.55 1.45 -9.30
N GLN A 56 8.34 0.31 -9.93
CA GLN A 56 7.50 -0.76 -9.42
C GLN A 56 8.16 -2.11 -9.66
N ARG A 57 7.71 -3.12 -8.91
CA ARG A 57 7.98 -4.51 -9.29
C ARG A 57 6.95 -4.91 -10.34
N ASP A 58 7.40 -5.70 -11.31
CA ASP A 58 6.53 -6.31 -12.33
C ASP A 58 6.04 -7.70 -11.90
N GLU A 59 6.42 -8.14 -10.70
CA GLU A 59 6.00 -9.40 -10.11
C GLU A 59 4.54 -9.30 -9.64
N THR A 60 3.69 -10.16 -10.17
CA THR A 60 2.28 -10.28 -9.84
C THR A 60 1.95 -11.71 -9.46
N LEU A 61 0.95 -11.90 -8.61
CA LEU A 61 0.38 -13.22 -8.38
C LEU A 61 -0.41 -13.63 -9.63
N ASP A 62 -0.05 -14.75 -10.25
CA ASP A 62 -0.81 -15.31 -11.36
C ASP A 62 -2.12 -15.94 -10.90
N ALA A 63 -3.08 -16.05 -11.82
CA ALA A 63 -4.43 -16.50 -11.51
C ALA A 63 -4.45 -17.96 -11.00
N ASP A 64 -3.72 -18.86 -11.66
CA ASP A 64 -3.66 -20.27 -11.30
C ASP A 64 -3.16 -20.43 -9.85
N THR A 65 -2.09 -19.74 -9.47
CA THR A 65 -1.57 -19.76 -8.10
C THR A 65 -2.57 -19.19 -7.09
N ALA A 66 -3.27 -18.10 -7.44
CA ALA A 66 -4.27 -17.52 -6.55
C ALA A 66 -5.47 -18.46 -6.34
N GLU A 67 -5.92 -19.12 -7.40
CA GLU A 67 -6.98 -20.14 -7.36
C GLU A 67 -6.56 -21.32 -6.46
N GLU A 68 -5.34 -21.84 -6.62
CA GLU A 68 -4.81 -22.91 -5.77
C GLU A 68 -4.78 -22.51 -4.28
N ILE A 69 -4.37 -21.27 -3.98
CA ILE A 69 -4.37 -20.73 -2.61
C ILE A 69 -5.81 -20.66 -2.06
N LEU A 70 -6.75 -20.13 -2.84
CA LEU A 70 -8.14 -19.99 -2.42
C LEU A 70 -8.83 -21.34 -2.24
N GLU A 71 -8.58 -22.31 -3.11
CA GLU A 71 -9.08 -23.68 -2.99
C GLU A 71 -8.57 -24.35 -1.72
N TYR A 72 -7.26 -24.22 -1.45
CA TYR A 72 -6.66 -24.74 -0.23
C TYR A 72 -7.27 -24.12 1.02
N LEU A 73 -7.42 -22.79 1.05
CA LEU A 73 -8.01 -22.06 2.18
C LEU A 73 -9.49 -22.42 2.35
N THR A 74 -10.25 -22.52 1.27
CA THR A 74 -11.66 -22.95 1.28
C THR A 74 -11.80 -24.35 1.87
N LYS A 75 -10.90 -25.27 1.51
CA LYS A 75 -11.00 -26.68 1.92
C LYS A 75 -10.55 -26.93 3.36
N TYR A 76 -9.49 -26.27 3.81
CA TYR A 76 -8.81 -26.62 5.07
C TYR A 76 -8.83 -25.50 6.12
N HIS A 77 -9.10 -24.26 5.73
CA HIS A 77 -9.06 -23.08 6.59
C HIS A 77 -10.24 -22.14 6.33
N TYR A 78 -11.42 -22.71 6.04
CA TYR A 78 -12.63 -21.96 5.75
C TYR A 78 -12.97 -20.98 6.90
N GLY A 79 -13.48 -19.79 6.56
CA GLY A 79 -13.76 -18.70 7.52
C GLY A 79 -12.55 -18.13 8.28
N SER A 80 -11.33 -18.62 8.08
CA SER A 80 -10.17 -18.07 8.78
C SER A 80 -9.82 -16.66 8.28
N GLU A 81 -9.15 -15.86 9.12
CA GLU A 81 -8.65 -14.52 8.76
C GLU A 81 -7.87 -14.54 7.44
N LYS A 82 -7.00 -15.54 7.24
CA LYS A 82 -6.21 -15.68 6.01
C LYS A 82 -7.09 -15.95 4.79
N HIS A 83 -8.14 -16.74 4.95
CA HIS A 83 -9.09 -17.02 3.88
C HIS A 83 -9.84 -15.75 3.48
N VAL A 84 -10.41 -15.04 4.45
CA VAL A 84 -11.17 -13.80 4.23
C VAL A 84 -10.29 -12.72 3.61
N VAL A 85 -9.08 -12.50 4.14
CA VAL A 85 -8.16 -11.49 3.62
C VAL A 85 -7.72 -11.82 2.19
N MET A 86 -7.40 -13.09 1.90
CA MET A 86 -7.01 -13.50 0.55
C MET A 86 -8.17 -13.31 -0.44
N ALA A 87 -9.38 -13.73 -0.08
CA ALA A 87 -10.57 -13.58 -0.92
C ALA A 87 -10.88 -12.10 -1.19
N LEU A 88 -10.86 -11.25 -0.17
CA LEU A 88 -11.07 -9.80 -0.30
C LEU A 88 -10.03 -9.16 -1.23
N LEU A 89 -8.76 -9.47 -1.05
CA LEU A 89 -7.69 -8.90 -1.88
C LEU A 89 -7.80 -9.35 -3.34
N TRP A 90 -8.07 -10.64 -3.55
CA TRP A 90 -8.14 -11.22 -4.89
C TRP A 90 -9.35 -10.71 -5.68
N GLU A 91 -10.54 -10.71 -5.05
CA GLU A 91 -11.77 -10.32 -5.74
C GLU A 91 -11.83 -8.81 -6.02
N THR A 92 -11.45 -7.99 -5.03
CA THR A 92 -11.66 -6.54 -5.13
C THR A 92 -10.47 -5.77 -5.72
N GLY A 93 -9.28 -6.38 -5.74
CA GLY A 93 -8.03 -5.71 -6.10
C GLY A 93 -7.70 -4.51 -5.23
N MET A 94 -8.35 -4.36 -4.07
CA MET A 94 -8.11 -3.21 -3.19
C MET A 94 -6.74 -3.31 -2.53
N ARG A 95 -6.23 -2.17 -2.08
CA ARG A 95 -4.95 -2.14 -1.35
C ARG A 95 -5.14 -2.82 0.00
N ILE A 96 -4.09 -3.48 0.50
CA ILE A 96 -4.12 -4.12 1.83
C ILE A 96 -4.53 -3.18 2.96
N GLY A 97 -4.14 -1.90 2.90
CA GLY A 97 -4.59 -0.89 3.86
C GLY A 97 -6.09 -0.56 3.77
N GLY A 98 -6.72 -0.81 2.62
CA GLY A 98 -8.17 -0.74 2.45
C GLY A 98 -8.88 -1.95 3.06
N VAL A 99 -8.33 -3.16 2.89
CA VAL A 99 -8.86 -4.36 3.58
C VAL A 99 -8.76 -4.16 5.10
N HIS A 100 -7.60 -3.72 5.58
CA HIS A 100 -7.37 -3.43 7.00
C HIS A 100 -8.26 -2.31 7.56
N SER A 101 -8.81 -1.42 6.73
CA SER A 101 -9.68 -0.34 7.20
C SER A 101 -11.15 -0.72 7.36
N LEU A 102 -11.55 -1.90 6.86
CA LEU A 102 -12.93 -2.37 6.94
C LEU A 102 -13.30 -2.72 8.39
N ASP A 103 -14.46 -2.25 8.81
CA ASP A 103 -15.14 -2.65 10.05
C ASP A 103 -16.43 -3.43 9.71
N LEU A 104 -17.09 -4.03 10.71
CA LEU A 104 -18.33 -4.78 10.52
C LEU A 104 -19.44 -3.91 9.90
N ASP A 105 -19.51 -2.64 10.31
CA ASP A 105 -20.49 -1.67 9.81
C ASP A 105 -20.26 -1.29 8.32
N ASP A 106 -19.10 -1.63 7.76
CA ASP A 106 -18.78 -1.39 6.35
C ASP A 106 -19.29 -2.49 5.42
N VAL A 107 -19.72 -3.62 5.97
CA VAL A 107 -20.14 -4.79 5.19
C VAL A 107 -21.67 -4.80 5.09
N ASN A 108 -22.17 -4.60 3.87
CA ASN A 108 -23.60 -4.75 3.59
C ASN A 108 -23.84 -6.07 2.84
N LEU A 109 -24.26 -7.11 3.58
CA LEU A 109 -24.49 -8.45 3.04
C LEU A 109 -25.77 -8.53 2.19
N GLU A 110 -26.80 -7.74 2.51
CA GLU A 110 -28.07 -7.73 1.76
C GLU A 110 -27.89 -7.15 0.35
N GLU A 111 -27.25 -5.99 0.27
CA GLU A 111 -26.98 -5.27 -0.99
C GLU A 111 -25.61 -5.66 -1.60
N ARG A 112 -24.86 -6.55 -0.94
CA ARG A 112 -23.59 -7.15 -1.37
C ARG A 112 -22.53 -6.12 -1.77
N TYR A 113 -22.20 -5.24 -0.84
CA TYR A 113 -21.08 -4.30 -1.02
C TYR A 113 -20.29 -4.06 0.27
N LEU A 114 -19.04 -3.64 0.09
CA LEU A 114 -18.16 -3.11 1.13
C LEU A 114 -18.06 -1.60 0.99
N ARG A 115 -18.05 -0.89 2.11
CA ARG A 115 -17.83 0.56 2.15
C ARG A 115 -16.41 0.86 2.63
N LEU A 116 -15.59 1.42 1.75
CA LEU A 116 -14.28 1.93 2.18
C LEU A 116 -14.42 3.36 2.69
N GLU A 117 -14.08 3.59 3.96
CA GLU A 117 -14.11 4.90 4.61
C GLU A 117 -12.73 5.32 5.13
N HIS A 118 -12.44 6.62 5.11
CA HIS A 118 -11.19 7.19 5.60
C HIS A 118 -11.34 7.62 7.06
N ARG A 119 -10.81 6.82 8.00
CA ARG A 119 -10.93 7.05 9.45
C ARG A 119 -9.57 7.25 10.15
N PRO A 120 -8.74 8.24 9.76
CA PRO A 120 -7.41 8.42 10.31
C PRO A 120 -7.42 8.68 11.83
N HIS A 121 -8.50 9.25 12.35
CA HIS A 121 -8.71 9.51 13.78
C HIS A 121 -8.95 8.23 14.60
N GLN A 122 -9.34 7.12 13.96
CA GLN A 122 -9.53 5.80 14.57
C GLN A 122 -8.36 4.86 14.29
N GLY A 123 -7.31 5.34 13.62
CA GLY A 123 -6.10 4.56 13.31
C GLY A 123 -6.12 3.84 11.96
N THR A 124 -7.19 3.96 11.17
CA THR A 124 -7.31 3.33 9.84
C THR A 124 -7.41 4.38 8.74
N ASN A 125 -6.35 4.54 7.95
CA ASN A 125 -6.29 5.53 6.88
C ASN A 125 -6.25 4.88 5.49
N LEU A 126 -7.14 5.33 4.60
CA LEU A 126 -6.99 5.06 3.17
C LEU A 126 -5.80 5.82 2.58
N LYS A 127 -5.04 5.15 1.70
CA LYS A 127 -3.85 5.72 1.02
C LYS A 127 -4.15 7.04 0.32
N ASN A 128 -5.34 7.19 -0.25
CA ASN A 128 -5.74 8.37 -1.01
C ASN A 128 -6.66 9.31 -0.21
N GLY A 129 -6.71 9.18 1.11
CA GLY A 129 -7.61 10.00 1.93
C GLY A 129 -9.08 9.75 1.61
N GLU A 130 -9.90 10.79 1.76
CA GLU A 130 -11.32 10.84 1.37
C GLU A 130 -11.53 10.46 -0.11
N ALA A 131 -10.59 10.79 -1.00
CA ALA A 131 -10.67 10.39 -2.41
C ALA A 131 -10.51 8.87 -2.63
N GLY A 132 -10.16 8.12 -1.58
CA GLY A 132 -10.15 6.66 -1.59
C GLY A 132 -11.50 6.03 -1.23
N GLU A 133 -12.46 6.80 -0.72
CA GLU A 133 -13.75 6.28 -0.26
C GLU A 133 -14.63 5.86 -1.44
N ARG A 134 -15.23 4.67 -1.33
CA ARG A 134 -16.08 4.09 -2.37
C ARG A 134 -16.84 2.86 -1.87
N LEU A 135 -17.91 2.53 -2.58
CA LEU A 135 -18.56 1.23 -2.48
C LEU A 135 -17.85 0.24 -3.41
N VAL A 136 -17.65 -0.98 -2.93
CA VAL A 136 -17.06 -2.08 -3.68
C VAL A 136 -18.06 -3.22 -3.67
N ALA A 137 -18.64 -3.55 -4.82
CA ALA A 137 -19.54 -4.69 -4.94
C ALA A 137 -18.77 -5.99 -4.68
N ILE A 138 -19.43 -6.96 -4.04
CA ILE A 138 -18.88 -8.28 -3.76
C ILE A 138 -19.77 -9.40 -4.30
N THR A 139 -19.16 -10.54 -4.61
CA THR A 139 -19.85 -11.72 -5.11
C THR A 139 -20.70 -12.40 -4.02
N PRO A 140 -21.71 -13.20 -4.39
CA PRO A 140 -22.42 -14.05 -3.43
C PRO A 140 -21.50 -14.97 -2.64
N GLU A 141 -20.44 -15.50 -3.28
CA GLU A 141 -19.47 -16.39 -2.66
C GLU A 141 -18.68 -15.68 -1.56
N LEU A 142 -18.17 -14.48 -1.83
CA LEU A 142 -17.50 -13.66 -0.81
C LEU A 142 -18.48 -13.18 0.25
N THR A 143 -19.73 -12.86 -0.12
CA THR A 143 -20.78 -12.48 0.84
C THR A 143 -21.02 -13.61 1.84
N GLN A 144 -21.19 -14.84 1.37
CA GLN A 144 -21.37 -16.01 2.24
C GLN A 144 -20.15 -16.22 3.15
N LEU A 145 -18.94 -16.07 2.60
CA LEU A 145 -17.71 -16.20 3.38
C LEU A 145 -17.59 -15.13 4.49
N LEU A 146 -18.11 -13.92 4.27
CA LEU A 146 -18.12 -12.86 5.27
C LEU A 146 -19.23 -13.02 6.32
N GLU A 147 -20.29 -13.76 5.99
CA GLU A 147 -21.41 -14.03 6.90
C GLU A 147 -21.07 -15.13 7.94
N ASP A 148 -20.30 -16.13 7.53
CA ASP A 148 -19.92 -17.31 8.33
C ASP A 148 -18.80 -17.03 9.37
#